data_AF-X1JRP3-F1
#
_entry.id   AF-X1JRP3-F1
#
_cell.length_a   1.000
_cell.length_b   1.000
_cell.length_c   1.000
_cell.angle_alpha   90.00
_cell.angle_beta   90.00
_cell.angle_gamma   90.00
#
_symmetry.space_group_name_H-M   'P 1'
#
loop_
_entity.id
_entity.type
_entity.pdbx_description
1 polymer ?
#
loop_
_entity_poly.entity_id
_entity_poly.type
_entity_poly.pdbx_seq_one_letter_code
_entity_poly.pdbx_strand_id
1 'polypeptide(L)'
;MSDWVALLLGLVAVGLLGRLGVEWGRYARGEHVISGRQLGLRVASGIVLVALLAMVVIGVRLEFGRVQSTAVYWGVSMLLAGAAMMLAVLDLFQVRRSARRRRAEIYRRISAYIRQVSERRSA
;
A
#
# COMPACT_ATOMS: atom_id res chain seq x y z
N MET A 1 -22.35 12.38 16.85
CA MET A 1 -20.92 11.97 16.93
C MET A 1 -20.57 10.94 15.86
N SER A 2 -21.43 9.93 15.63
CA SER A 2 -21.32 8.92 14.58
C SER A 2 -21.22 9.50 13.15
N ASP A 3 -21.92 10.61 12.87
CA ASP A 3 -21.90 11.20 11.51
C ASP A 3 -20.56 11.81 11.14
N TRP A 4 -19.88 12.50 12.07
CA TRP A 4 -18.54 13.03 11.85
C TRP A 4 -17.50 11.92 11.64
N VAL A 5 -17.63 10.82 12.39
CA VAL A 5 -16.76 9.64 12.22
C VAL A 5 -16.96 9.03 10.83
N ALA A 6 -18.20 8.84 10.39
CA ALA A 6 -18.50 8.32 9.06
C ALA A 6 -17.95 9.24 7.94
N LEU A 7 -18.04 10.56 8.13
CA LEU A 7 -17.55 11.56 7.17
C LEU A 7 -16.01 11.53 7.07
N LEU A 8 -15.31 11.46 8.19
CA LEU A 8 -13.86 11.32 8.23
C LEU A 8 -13.39 10.00 7.60
N LEU A 9 -14.03 8.88 7.93
CA LEU A 9 -13.71 7.57 7.35
C LEU A 9 -14.01 7.54 5.85
N GLY A 10 -15.08 8.20 5.41
CA GLY A 10 -15.42 8.38 4.00
C GLY A 10 -14.35 9.16 3.24
N LEU A 11 -13.86 10.28 3.80
CA LEU A 11 -12.76 11.05 3.21
C LEU A 11 -11.48 10.21 3.08
N VAL A 12 -11.14 9.41 4.09
CA VAL A 12 -10.00 8.49 4.04
C VAL A 12 -10.19 7.43 2.95
N ALA A 13 -11.40 6.86 2.81
CA ALA A 13 -11.71 5.89 1.76
C ALA A 13 -11.57 6.50 0.36
N VAL A 14 -12.09 7.72 0.15
CA VAL A 14 -11.95 8.45 -1.13
C VAL A 14 -10.48 8.73 -1.43
N GLY A 15 -9.70 9.17 -0.44
CA GLY A 15 -8.26 9.38 -0.61
C GLY A 15 -7.50 8.11 -0.99
N LEU A 16 -7.84 6.98 -0.36
CA LEU A 16 -7.26 5.66 -0.69
C LEU A 16 -7.61 5.24 -2.11
N LEU A 17 -8.88 5.34 -2.51
CA LEU A 17 -9.34 5.02 -3.86
C LEU A 17 -8.70 5.91 -4.91
N GLY A 18 -8.60 7.22 -4.65
CA GLY A 18 -7.93 8.18 -5.53
C GLY A 18 -6.45 7.82 -5.71
N ARG A 19 -5.75 7.46 -4.63
CA ARG A 19 -4.35 7.03 -4.70
C ARG A 19 -4.18 5.74 -5.51
N LEU A 20 -5.08 4.79 -5.33
CA LEU A 20 -5.13 3.54 -6.10
C LEU A 20 -5.39 3.80 -7.58
N GLY A 21 -6.32 4.70 -7.90
CA GLY A 21 -6.62 5.12 -9.26
C GLY A 21 -5.43 5.81 -9.95
N VAL A 22 -4.69 6.65 -9.22
CA VAL A 22 -3.45 7.27 -9.74
C VAL A 22 -2.39 6.21 -10.05
N GLU A 23 -2.20 5.24 -9.15
CA GLU A 23 -1.24 4.16 -9.37
C GLU A 23 -1.63 3.24 -10.52
N TRP A 24 -2.92 2.92 -10.64
CA TRP A 24 -3.47 2.17 -11.75
C TRP A 24 -3.30 2.92 -13.08
N GLY A 25 -3.61 4.22 -13.11
CA GLY A 25 -3.45 5.07 -14.28
C GLY A 25 -2.00 5.26 -14.71
N ARG A 26 -1.04 5.19 -13.77
CA ARG A 26 0.40 5.19 -14.09
C ARG A 26 0.88 3.84 -14.60
N TYR A 27 0.31 2.74 -14.11
CA TYR A 27 0.56 1.39 -14.63
C TYR A 27 0.04 1.24 -16.07
N ALA A 28 -1.21 1.66 -16.32
CA ALA A 28 -1.84 1.58 -17.64
C ALA A 28 -1.10 2.42 -18.70
N ARG A 29 -0.42 3.50 -18.29
CA ARG A 29 0.42 4.34 -19.16
C ARG A 29 1.81 3.77 -19.44
N GLY A 30 2.17 2.61 -18.87
CA GLY A 30 3.46 1.96 -19.10
C GLY A 30 4.67 2.69 -18.49
N GLU A 31 4.45 3.76 -17.72
CA GLU A 31 5.51 4.61 -17.17
C GLU A 31 6.23 3.98 -15.95
N HIS A 32 5.79 2.82 -15.46
CA HIS A 32 6.34 2.21 -14.25
C HIS A 32 7.04 0.86 -14.46
N VAL A 33 8.32 0.83 -14.08
CA VAL A 33 9.09 -0.37 -13.71
C VAL A 33 8.63 -0.87 -12.32
N ILE A 34 7.35 -1.22 -12.19
CA ILE A 34 6.75 -1.86 -11.01
C ILE A 34 6.26 -3.23 -11.47
N SER A 35 6.69 -4.30 -10.79
CA SER A 35 6.28 -5.65 -11.20
C SER A 35 4.78 -5.84 -10.93
N GLY A 36 4.07 -6.58 -11.78
CA GLY A 36 2.62 -6.82 -11.61
C GLY A 36 2.26 -7.41 -10.23
N ARG A 37 3.23 -8.07 -9.57
CA ARG A 37 3.10 -8.58 -8.21
C ARG A 37 2.98 -7.47 -7.15
N GLN A 38 3.67 -6.34 -7.33
CA GLN A 38 3.53 -5.16 -6.46
C GLN A 38 2.19 -4.46 -6.69
N LEU A 39 1.73 -4.37 -7.94
CA LEU A 39 0.41 -3.82 -8.24
C LEU A 39 -0.69 -4.66 -7.57
N GLY A 40 -0.63 -6.00 -7.70
CA GLY A 40 -1.58 -6.89 -7.05
C GLY A 40 -1.59 -6.77 -5.52
N LEU A 41 -0.43 -6.63 -4.88
CA LEU A 41 -0.32 -6.42 -3.44
C LEU A 41 -0.96 -5.09 -2.99
N ARG A 42 -0.82 -4.03 -3.78
CA ARG A 42 -1.44 -2.73 -3.48
C ARG A 42 -2.94 -2.70 -3.68
N VAL A 43 -3.43 -3.39 -4.71
CA VAL A 43 -4.87 -3.55 -4.93
C VAL A 43 -5.47 -4.37 -3.79
N ALA A 44 -4.85 -5.50 -3.44
CA ALA A 44 -5.29 -6.34 -2.34
C ALA A 44 -5.28 -5.56 -1.00
N SER A 45 -4.21 -4.82 -0.69
CA SER A 45 -4.15 -4.03 0.54
C SER A 45 -5.21 -2.92 0.57
N GLY A 46 -5.46 -2.24 -0.56
CA GLY A 46 -6.50 -1.22 -0.66
C GLY A 46 -7.90 -1.79 -0.46
N ILE A 47 -8.21 -2.94 -1.06
CA ILE A 47 -9.50 -3.62 -0.86
C ILE A 47 -9.70 -3.96 0.62
N VAL A 48 -8.67 -4.51 1.28
CA VAL A 48 -8.74 -4.86 2.71
C VAL A 48 -8.97 -3.61 3.56
N LEU A 49 -8.30 -2.49 3.25
CA LEU A 49 -8.47 -1.21 3.94
C LEU A 49 -9.89 -0.63 3.75
N VAL A 50 -10.43 -0.67 2.53
CA VAL A 50 -11.79 -0.21 2.24
C VAL A 50 -12.83 -1.07 2.96
N ALA A 51 -12.65 -2.40 2.94
CA ALA A 51 -13.52 -3.31 3.67
C ALA A 51 -13.47 -3.05 5.19
N LEU A 52 -12.29 -2.77 5.74
CA LEU A 52 -12.13 -2.43 7.14
C LEU A 52 -12.82 -1.10 7.51
N LEU A 53 -12.65 -0.07 6.68
CA LEU A 53 -13.36 1.21 6.84
C LEU A 53 -14.87 1.02 6.82
N ALA A 54 -15.38 0.22 5.87
CA ALA A 54 -16.80 -0.10 5.78
C ALA A 54 -17.30 -0.84 7.04
N MET A 55 -16.55 -1.84 7.53
CA MET A 55 -16.90 -2.52 8.80
C MET A 55 -16.89 -1.56 9.98
N VAL A 56 -15.94 -0.63 10.10
CA VAL A 56 -15.96 0.34 11.20
C VAL A 56 -17.21 1.22 11.13
N VAL A 57 -17.58 1.73 9.95
CA VAL A 57 -18.79 2.54 9.78
C VAL A 57 -20.05 1.76 10.12
N ILE A 58 -20.16 0.52 9.65
CA ILE A 58 -21.30 -0.36 9.92
C ILE A 58 -21.36 -0.69 11.41
N GLY A 59 -20.25 -1.08 12.03
CA GLY A 59 -20.16 -1.44 13.44
C GLY A 59 -20.48 -0.30 14.38
N VAL A 60 -20.15 0.94 14.03
CA VAL A 60 -20.51 2.13 14.83
C VAL A 60 -22.00 2.46 14.73
N ARG A 61 -22.67 2.05 13.64
CA ARG A 61 -24.12 2.28 13.42
C ARG A 61 -24.99 1.11 13.86
N LEU A 62 -24.40 -0.06 14.09
CA LEU A 62 -25.13 -1.25 14.51
C LEU A 62 -25.37 -1.25 16.02
N GLU A 63 -26.63 -1.36 16.41
CA GLU A 63 -26.98 -1.66 17.80
C GLU A 63 -26.86 -3.16 18.03
N PHE A 64 -25.78 -3.58 18.69
CA PHE A 64 -25.57 -4.98 19.01
C PHE A 64 -26.42 -5.39 20.21
N GLY A 65 -27.47 -6.17 19.97
CA GLY A 65 -28.33 -6.69 21.04
C GLY A 65 -27.69 -7.76 21.93
N ARG A 66 -26.51 -8.30 21.58
CA ARG A 66 -25.79 -9.31 22.36
C ARG A 66 -24.29 -9.05 22.39
N VAL A 67 -23.68 -9.12 23.57
CA VAL A 67 -22.23 -8.94 23.78
C VAL A 67 -21.39 -9.87 22.90
N GLN A 68 -21.83 -11.12 22.73
CA GLN A 68 -21.12 -12.09 21.89
C GLN A 68 -21.04 -11.66 20.41
N SER A 69 -22.11 -11.06 19.87
CA SER A 69 -22.13 -10.56 18.49
C SER A 69 -21.19 -9.36 18.31
N THR A 70 -21.14 -8.47 19.30
CA THR A 70 -20.19 -7.35 19.35
C THR A 70 -18.76 -7.88 19.35
N ALA A 71 -18.44 -8.83 20.22
CA ALA A 71 -17.10 -9.39 20.35
C ALA A 71 -16.62 -10.08 19.07
N VAL A 72 -17.48 -10.88 18.43
CA VAL A 72 -17.16 -11.54 17.15
C VAL A 72 -16.93 -10.51 16.05
N TYR A 73 -17.80 -9.51 15.93
CA TYR A 73 -17.71 -8.47 14.91
C TYR A 73 -16.40 -7.67 15.00
N TRP A 74 -16.07 -7.19 16.19
CA TRP A 74 -14.83 -6.45 16.43
C TRP A 74 -13.60 -7.37 16.37
N GLY A 75 -13.72 -8.64 16.75
CA GLY A 75 -12.68 -9.64 16.59
C GLY A 75 -12.32 -9.88 15.12
N VAL A 76 -13.31 -10.02 14.25
CA VAL A 76 -13.10 -10.13 12.79
C VAL A 76 -12.46 -8.84 12.25
N SER A 77 -12.91 -7.68 12.72
CA SER A 77 -12.33 -6.38 12.34
C SER A 77 -10.85 -6.27 12.73
N MET A 78 -10.47 -6.78 13.91
CA MET A 78 -9.08 -6.83 14.38
C MET A 78 -8.22 -7.78 13.54
N LEU A 79 -8.73 -8.96 13.19
CA LEU A 79 -8.03 -9.88 12.29
C LEU A 79 -7.79 -9.24 10.92
N LEU A 80 -8.80 -8.55 10.39
CA LEU A 80 -8.71 -7.84 9.12
C LEU A 80 -7.69 -6.69 9.18
N ALA A 81 -7.62 -5.98 10.31
CA ALA A 81 -6.60 -4.95 10.57
C ALA A 81 -5.19 -5.55 10.58
N GLY A 82 -5.01 -6.70 11.25
CA GLY A 82 -3.74 -7.42 11.26
C GLY A 82 -3.30 -7.85 9.86
N ALA A 83 -4.24 -8.38 9.06
CA ALA A 83 -3.98 -8.72 7.67
C ALA A 83 -3.57 -7.50 6.83
N ALA A 84 -4.26 -6.36 6.98
CA ALA A 84 -3.91 -5.11 6.31
C ALA A 84 -2.50 -4.65 6.66
N MET A 85 -2.14 -4.71 7.94
CA MET A 85 -0.81 -4.33 8.44
C MET A 85 0.28 -5.25 7.89
N MET A 86 0.03 -6.56 7.86
CA MET A 86 0.95 -7.54 7.28
C MET A 86 1.17 -7.30 5.78
N LEU A 87 0.10 -7.03 5.02
CA LEU A 87 0.19 -6.66 3.59
C LEU A 87 1.00 -5.37 3.39
N ALA A 88 0.80 -4.36 4.23
CA ALA A 88 1.56 -3.11 4.17
C ALA A 88 3.05 -3.32 4.46
N VAL A 89 3.39 -4.18 5.43
CA VAL A 89 4.78 -4.55 5.74
C VAL A 89 5.41 -5.30 4.56
N LEU A 90 4.69 -6.25 3.96
CA LEU A 90 5.17 -6.99 2.79
C LEU A 90 5.42 -6.06 1.59
N ASP A 91 4.52 -5.11 1.33
CA ASP A 91 4.72 -4.10 0.28
C ASP A 91 5.97 -3.26 0.56
N LEU A 92 6.12 -2.76 1.80
CA LEU A 92 7.29 -1.98 2.20
C LEU A 92 8.60 -2.79 2.06
N PHE A 93 8.58 -4.07 2.42
CA PHE A 93 9.73 -4.95 2.30
C PHE A 93 10.13 -5.16 0.83
N GLN A 94 9.15 -5.34 -0.06
CA GLN A 94 9.40 -5.46 -1.50
C GLN A 94 9.96 -4.16 -2.09
N VAL A 95 9.39 -3.00 -1.71
CA VAL A 95 9.88 -1.68 -2.14
C VAL A 95 11.32 -1.44 -1.66
N ARG A 96 11.63 -1.77 -0.41
CA ARG A 96 13.01 -1.64 0.12
C ARG A 96 13.99 -2.56 -0.61
N ARG A 97 13.58 -3.80 -0.93
CA ARG A 97 14.43 -4.77 -1.62
C ARG A 97 14.72 -4.34 -3.06
N SER A 98 13.72 -3.83 -3.78
CA SER A 98 13.90 -3.31 -5.14
C SER A 98 14.71 -2.00 -5.16
N ALA A 99 14.51 -1.11 -4.19
CA ALA A 99 15.30 0.11 -4.04
C ALA A 99 16.79 -0.18 -3.79
N ARG A 100 17.12 -1.17 -2.93
CA ARG A 100 18.52 -1.58 -2.71
C ARG A 100 19.18 -2.11 -3.98
N ARG A 101 18.48 -2.92 -4.77
CA ARG A 101 19.01 -3.44 -6.06
C ARG A 101 19.27 -2.32 -7.06
N ARG A 102 18.33 -1.37 -7.21
CA ARG A 102 18.54 -0.21 -8.09
C ARG A 102 19.69 0.67 -7.65
N ARG A 103 19.85 0.93 -6.34
CA ARG A 103 21.01 1.70 -5.84
C ARG A 103 22.32 1.00 -6.18
N ALA A 104 22.41 -0.32 -6.00
CA ALA A 104 23.60 -1.07 -6.36
C ALA A 104 23.92 -0.99 -7.87
N GLU A 105 22.90 -1.08 -8.75
CA GLU A 105 23.08 -0.94 -10.19
C GLU A 105 23.52 0.47 -10.61
N ILE A 106 22.95 1.52 -10.01
CA ILE A 106 23.34 2.91 -10.28
C ILE A 106 24.80 3.14 -9.88
N TYR A 107 25.21 2.70 -8.68
CA TYR A 107 26.61 2.82 -8.25
C TYR A 107 27.56 2.04 -9.16
N ARG A 108 27.17 0.87 -9.65
CA ARG A 108 27.98 0.06 -10.58
C ARG A 108 28.14 0.73 -11.95
N ARG A 109 27.09 1.38 -12.47
CA ARG A 109 27.16 2.15 -13.73
C ARG A 109 28.03 3.39 -13.58
N ILE A 110 27.89 4.11 -12.47
CA ILE A 110 28.69 5.30 -12.20
C ILE A 110 30.17 4.94 -12.07
N SER A 111 30.52 3.88 -11.34
CA SER A 111 31.92 3.46 -11.22
C SER A 111 32.51 2.99 -12.55
N ALA A 112 31.75 2.27 -13.37
CA ALA A 112 32.17 1.88 -14.72
C ALA A 112 32.39 3.10 -15.64
N TYR A 113 31.50 4.10 -15.56
CA TYR A 113 31.64 5.35 -16.32
C TYR A 113 32.88 6.15 -15.90
N ILE A 114 33.10 6.31 -14.59
CA ILE A 114 34.30 6.98 -14.06
C ILE A 114 35.57 6.28 -14.53
N ARG A 115 35.58 4.95 -14.54
CA ARG A 115 36.73 4.16 -14.99
C ARG A 115 37.03 4.39 -16.48
N GLN A 116 36.00 4.33 -17.33
CA GLN A 116 36.13 4.62 -18.77
C GLN A 116 36.61 6.05 -19.05
N VAL A 117 36.12 7.04 -18.29
CA VAL A 117 36.55 8.43 -18.43
C VAL A 117 38.01 8.60 -17.98
N SER A 118 38.42 7.93 -16.90
CA SER A 118 39.80 7.98 -16.42
C SER A 118 40.80 7.36 -17.41
N GLU A 119 40.43 6.24 -18.05
CA GLU A 119 41.26 5.57 -19.05
C GLU A 119 41.42 6.44 -20.32
N ARG A 120 40.35 7.10 -20.78
CA ARG A 120 40.42 8.03 -21.93
C ARG A 120 41.25 9.29 -21.68
N ARG A 121 41.42 9.69 -20.42
CA ARG A 121 42.20 10.90 -20.06
C ARG A 121 43.69 10.60 -19.85
N SER A 122 44.02 9.32 -19.67
CA SER A 122 45.39 8.86 -19.42
C SER A 122 46.08 8.34 -20.69
N ALA A 123 45.35 8.28 -21.79
CA ALA A 123 45.80 7.97 -23.14
C ALA A 123 45.96 9.27 -23.95
#